data_AF-A0A6L4Z1V9-F1
#
_entry.id   AF-A0A6L4Z1V9-F1
#
_cell.length_a   1.000
_cell.length_b   1.000
_cell.length_c   1.000
_cell.angle_alpha   90.00
_cell.angle_beta   90.00
_cell.angle_gamma   90.00
#
_symmetry.space_group_name_H-M   'P 1'
#
loop_
_entity.id
_entity.type
_entity.pdbx_description
1 polymer ?
#
loop_
_entity_poly.entity_id
_entity_poly.type
_entity_poly.pdbx_seq_one_letter_code
_entity_poly.pdbx_strand_id
1 'polypeptide(L)'
;MALVGDIKDLPLADIIQINCLGRNIARLLVRFPVGDGIFYFQDGEIYDARLGQLSGIKAIYEALKYEEGTFRIDASVTTSERTVFKSWAEVLIDG
;
A
#
# COMPACT_ATOMS: atom_id res chain seq x y z
N MET A 1 -13.91 -6.90 -8.33
CA MET A 1 -13.67 -5.78 -9.27
C MET A 1 -12.30 -5.21 -8.92
N ALA A 2 -11.46 -4.91 -9.91
CA ALA A 2 -10.14 -4.35 -9.67
C ALA A 2 -10.08 -2.91 -10.20
N LEU A 3 -9.57 -1.98 -9.38
CA LEU A 3 -9.32 -0.61 -9.79
C LEU A 3 -7.87 -0.49 -10.24
N VAL A 4 -7.62 -0.01 -11.46
CA VAL A 4 -6.27 0.20 -11.99
C VAL A 4 -6.06 1.68 -12.31
N GLY A 5 -4.83 2.14 -12.15
CA GLY A 5 -4.45 3.52 -12.46
C GLY A 5 -2.94 3.72 -12.32
N ASP A 6 -2.51 4.97 -12.34
CA ASP A 6 -1.11 5.35 -12.28
C ASP A 6 -0.78 6.10 -10.99
N ILE A 7 0.38 5.82 -10.39
CA ILE A 7 0.88 6.47 -9.17
C ILE A 7 1.07 7.98 -9.37
N LYS A 8 1.32 8.40 -10.63
CA LYS A 8 1.42 9.82 -11.01
C LYS A 8 0.11 10.59 -10.83
N ASP A 9 -1.02 9.93 -11.06
CA ASP A 9 -2.35 10.54 -10.96
C ASP A 9 -2.91 10.40 -9.54
N LEU A 10 -2.60 9.28 -8.87
CA LEU A 10 -3.01 9.00 -7.51
C LEU A 10 -1.80 8.45 -6.71
N PRO A 11 -1.09 9.32 -5.98
CA PRO A 11 0.07 8.93 -5.18
C PRO A 11 -0.23 7.81 -4.19
N LEU A 12 0.78 6.98 -3.89
CA LEU A 12 0.64 5.85 -2.97
C LEU A 12 0.08 6.28 -1.60
N ALA A 13 0.52 7.42 -1.08
CA ALA A 13 0.05 7.96 0.20
C ALA A 13 -1.46 8.19 0.20
N ASP A 14 -2.00 8.77 -0.88
CA ASP A 14 -3.44 9.02 -1.02
C ASP A 14 -4.21 7.71 -1.14
N ILE A 15 -3.69 6.73 -1.89
CA ILE A 15 -4.31 5.39 -1.99
C ILE A 15 -4.40 4.74 -0.62
N ILE A 16 -3.31 4.77 0.15
CA ILE A 16 -3.26 4.24 1.51
C ILE A 16 -4.31 4.93 2.37
N GLN A 17 -4.32 6.27 2.35
CA GLN A 17 -5.26 7.08 3.14
C GLN A 17 -6.72 6.75 2.79
N ILE A 18 -7.08 6.69 1.50
CA ILE A 18 -8.44 6.39 1.05
C ILE A 18 -8.88 4.99 1.50
N ASN A 19 -8.01 3.97 1.37
CA ASN A 19 -8.34 2.61 1.77
C ASN A 19 -8.49 2.48 3.30
N CYS A 20 -7.59 3.12 4.06
CA CYS A 20 -7.64 3.11 5.52
C CYS A 20 -8.83 3.89 6.07
N LEU A 21 -9.09 5.11 5.59
CA LEU A 21 -10.24 5.91 6.02
C LEU A 21 -11.57 5.24 5.67
N GLY A 22 -11.65 4.60 4.50
CA GLY A 22 -12.81 3.81 4.09
C GLY A 22 -12.96 2.47 4.85
N ARG A 23 -11.98 2.10 5.68
CA ARG A 23 -11.88 0.78 6.33
C ARG A 23 -12.06 -0.38 5.35
N ASN A 24 -11.54 -0.17 4.13
CA ASN A 24 -11.67 -1.12 3.04
C ASN A 24 -10.75 -2.31 3.29
N ILE A 25 -11.26 -3.50 2.99
CA ILE A 25 -10.45 -4.72 2.93
C ILE A 25 -10.02 -4.88 1.48
N ALA A 26 -8.74 -4.67 1.20
CA ALA A 26 -8.22 -4.70 -0.16
C ALA A 26 -6.72 -4.99 -0.20
N ARG A 27 -6.27 -5.53 -1.33
CA ARG A 27 -4.86 -5.62 -1.69
C ARG A 27 -4.55 -4.61 -2.80
N LEU A 28 -3.54 -3.79 -2.57
CA LEU A 28 -2.94 -2.92 -3.57
C LEU A 28 -1.65 -3.55 -4.09
N LEU A 29 -1.57 -3.70 -5.39
CA LEU A 29 -0.39 -4.09 -6.13
C LEU A 29 0.12 -2.84 -6.85
N VAL A 30 1.40 -2.53 -6.74
CA VAL A 30 2.02 -1.42 -7.43
C VAL A 30 3.24 -1.93 -8.18
N ARG A 31 3.31 -1.68 -9.49
CA ARG A 31 4.48 -1.98 -10.29
C ARG A 31 5.36 -0.75 -10.34
N PHE A 32 6.39 -0.75 -9.50
CA PHE A 32 7.43 0.28 -9.57
C PHE A 32 8.53 -0.13 -10.54
N PRO A 33 9.34 0.82 -11.03
CA PRO A 33 10.51 0.51 -11.86
C PRO A 33 11.55 -0.40 -11.15
N VAL A 34 11.58 -0.35 -9.82
CA VAL A 34 12.53 -1.09 -8.97
C VAL A 34 12.03 -2.48 -8.54
N GLY A 35 10.75 -2.76 -8.77
CA GLY A 35 10.13 -4.02 -8.35
C GLY A 35 8.65 -3.86 -8.00
N ASP A 36 7.99 -5.00 -7.77
CA ASP A 36 6.59 -5.02 -7.38
C ASP A 36 6.41 -4.72 -5.89
N GLY A 37 5.53 -3.78 -5.59
CA GLY A 37 5.02 -3.46 -4.27
C GLY A 37 3.67 -4.12 -4.02
N ILE A 38 3.47 -4.68 -2.83
CA ILE A 38 2.21 -5.30 -2.42
C ILE A 38 1.84 -4.75 -1.05
N PHE A 39 0.64 -4.20 -0.91
CA PHE A 39 0.13 -3.63 0.33
C PHE A 39 -1.25 -4.20 0.63
N TYR A 40 -1.49 -4.58 1.87
CA TYR A 40 -2.77 -5.11 2.33
C TYR A 40 -3.39 -4.16 3.34
N PHE A 41 -4.63 -3.79 3.09
CA PHE A 41 -5.44 -2.95 3.94
C PHE A 41 -6.56 -3.76 4.55
N GLN A 42 -6.79 -3.57 5.84
CA GLN A 42 -7.88 -4.20 6.55
C GLN A 42 -8.19 -3.40 7.83
N ASP A 43 -9.47 -3.35 8.21
CA ASP A 43 -9.98 -2.68 9.41
C ASP A 43 -9.66 -1.18 9.56
N GLY A 44 -9.14 -0.54 8.51
CA GLY A 44 -8.70 0.86 8.51
C GLY A 44 -7.22 1.05 8.77
N GLU A 45 -6.44 -0.03 8.67
CA GLU A 45 -5.00 -0.07 8.91
C GLU A 45 -4.29 -0.80 7.76
N ILE A 46 -2.97 -0.62 7.68
CA ILE A 46 -2.11 -1.42 6.81
C ILE A 46 -1.72 -2.67 7.59
N TYR A 47 -2.06 -3.86 7.10
CA TYR A 47 -1.75 -5.12 7.76
C TYR A 47 -0.39 -5.67 7.34
N ASP A 48 -0.12 -5.69 6.03
CA ASP A 48 1.15 -6.15 5.46
C ASP A 48 1.56 -5.27 4.29
N ALA A 49 2.87 -5.15 4.11
CA ALA A 49 3.46 -4.40 3.01
C ALA A 49 4.75 -5.07 2.56
N ARG A 50 5.00 -5.10 1.25
CA ARG A 50 6.20 -5.68 0.64
C ARG A 50 6.62 -4.86 -0.56
N LEU A 51 7.92 -4.77 -0.78
CA LEU A 51 8.51 -4.14 -1.97
C LEU A 51 9.80 -4.87 -2.30
N GLY A 52 9.78 -5.73 -3.31
CA GLY A 52 10.92 -6.59 -3.63
C GLY A 52 11.34 -7.46 -2.44
N GLN A 53 12.52 -7.17 -1.86
CA GLN A 53 13.06 -7.86 -0.67
C GLN A 53 12.69 -7.19 0.67
N LEU A 54 12.04 -6.02 0.63
CA LEU A 54 11.63 -5.29 1.83
C LEU A 54 10.24 -5.73 2.26
N SER A 55 10.00 -5.72 3.57
CA SER A 55 8.72 -6.06 4.18
C SER A 55 8.35 -5.10 5.32
N GLY A 56 7.04 -5.02 5.62
CA GLY A 56 6.47 -4.16 6.63
C GLY A 56 6.69 -2.67 6.34
N ILE A 57 6.88 -1.90 7.40
CA ILE A 57 6.99 -0.44 7.33
C ILE A 57 8.11 0.02 6.39
N LYS A 58 9.24 -0.68 6.35
CA LYS A 58 10.36 -0.35 5.46
C LYS A 58 9.97 -0.41 3.98
N ALA A 59 9.13 -1.37 3.61
CA ALA A 59 8.62 -1.46 2.25
C ALA A 59 7.74 -0.27 1.89
N ILE A 60 6.93 0.21 2.85
CA ILE A 60 6.07 1.39 2.65
C ILE A 60 6.91 2.63 2.46
N TYR A 61 7.88 2.89 3.35
CA TYR A 61 8.75 4.06 3.24
C TYR A 61 9.54 4.09 1.94
N GLU A 62 10.11 2.96 1.51
CA GLU A 62 10.77 2.93 0.20
C GLU A 62 9.77 3.13 -0.94
N ALA A 63 8.57 2.54 -0.87
CA ALA A 63 7.56 2.71 -1.90
C ALA A 63 7.05 4.15 -2.04
N LEU A 64 6.95 4.90 -0.93
CA LEU A 64 6.52 6.31 -0.91
C LEU A 64 7.49 7.23 -1.66
N LYS A 65 8.75 6.83 -1.84
CA LYS A 65 9.74 7.61 -2.59
C LYS A 65 9.54 7.56 -4.10
N TYR A 66 8.71 6.63 -4.59
CA TYR A 66 8.46 6.48 -6.02
C TYR A 66 7.16 7.17 -6.41
N GLU A 67 7.28 8.14 -7.30
CA GLU A 67 6.14 8.88 -7.87
C GLU A 67 5.72 8.29 -9.23
N GLU A 68 6.31 7.18 -9.65
CA GLU A 68 6.07 6.55 -10.95
C GLU A 68 5.75 5.06 -10.77
N GLY A 69 4.73 4.58 -11.49
CA GLY A 69 4.32 3.19 -11.46
C GLY A 69 2.84 3.05 -11.80
N THR A 70 2.42 1.82 -12.08
CA THR A 70 1.00 1.47 -12.25
C THR A 70 0.52 0.73 -11.02
N PHE A 71 -0.68 1.04 -10.56
CA PHE A 71 -1.28 0.36 -9.42
C PHE A 71 -2.54 -0.41 -9.80
N ARG A 72 -2.85 -1.40 -8.97
CA ARG A 72 -4.05 -2.22 -9.05
C ARG A 72 -4.55 -2.54 -7.66
N ILE A 73 -5.80 -2.20 -7.37
CA ILE A 73 -6.48 -2.54 -6.12
C ILE A 73 -7.45 -3.68 -6.38
N ASP A 74 -7.25 -4.80 -5.70
CA ASP A 74 -8.19 -5.92 -5.65
C ASP A 74 -8.95 -5.86 -4.31
N ALA A 75 -10.24 -5.57 -4.36
CA ALA A 75 -11.11 -5.53 -3.17
C ALA A 75 -11.36 -6.94 -2.60
N SER A 76 -11.65 -7.00 -1.30
CA SER A 76 -11.95 -8.23 -0.54
C SER A 76 -10.78 -9.23 -0.48
N VAL A 77 -9.55 -8.75 -0.69
CA VAL A 77 -8.33 -9.56 -0.54
C VAL A 77 -7.68 -9.24 0.79
N THR A 78 -7.46 -10.27 1.61
CA THR A 78 -6.79 -10.18 2.91
C THR A 78 -5.43 -10.88 2.88
N THR A 79 -4.65 -10.67 3.93
CA THR A 79 -3.41 -11.38 4.20
C THR A 79 -3.52 -12.07 5.56
N SER A 80 -2.85 -13.21 5.72
CA SER A 80 -2.71 -13.88 7.02
C SER A 80 -1.50 -13.35 7.81
N GLU A 81 -0.59 -12.65 7.15
CA GLU A 81 0.63 -12.11 7.75
C GLU A 81 0.38 -10.66 8.16
N ARG A 82 0.80 -10.30 9.38
CA ARG A 82 0.80 -8.91 9.85
C ARG A 82 2.25 -8.48 10.10
N THR A 83 2.73 -7.55 9.29
CA THR A 83 4.10 -7.01 9.40
C THR A 83 4.10 -5.53 9.78
N VAL A 84 2.96 -4.86 9.67
CA VAL A 84 2.78 -3.45 10.03
C VAL A 84 1.94 -3.37 11.30
N PHE A 85 2.52 -2.71 12.29
CA PHE A 85 1.92 -2.53 13.63
C PHE A 85 1.74 -1.06 14.01
N LYS A 86 2.29 -0.14 13.21
CA LYS A 86 2.05 1.31 13.34
C LYS A 86 0.79 1.69 12.59
N SER A 87 0.12 2.74 13.06
CA SER A 87 -1.04 3.30 12.38
C SER A 87 -0.63 3.86 11.02
N TRP A 88 -1.50 3.76 10.02
CA TRP A 88 -1.20 4.29 8.67
C TRP A 88 -0.82 5.78 8.70
N ALA A 89 -1.45 6.57 9.58
CA ALA A 89 -1.16 7.98 9.73
C ALA A 89 0.27 8.25 10.23
N GLU A 90 0.74 7.47 11.21
CA GLU A 90 2.12 7.56 11.70
C GLU A 90 3.12 7.19 10.60
N VAL A 91 2.79 6.16 9.81
CA VAL A 91 3.62 5.74 8.67
C VAL A 91 3.71 6.85 7.62
N LEU A 92 2.61 7.52 7.28
CA LEU A 92 2.66 8.61 6.29
C LEU A 92 3.35 9.88 6.79
N ILE A 93 3.38 10.12 8.10
CA ILE A 93 4.09 11.28 8.70
C ILE A 93 5.60 11.04 8.76
N ASP A 94 6.01 9.80 9.04
CA ASP A 94 7.42 9.41 9.22
C ASP A 94 8.17 9.12 7.90
N GLY A 95 7.45 8.81 6.82
CA GLY A 95 8.00 8.32 5.54
C GLY A 95 8.07 9.39 4.46
#